data_AF-A0A1R1X9P1-F1
#
_entry.id   AF-A0A1R1X9P1-F1
#
_cell.length_a   1.000
_cell.length_b   1.000
_cell.length_c   1.000
_cell.angle_alpha   90.00
_cell.angle_beta   90.00
_cell.angle_gamma   90.00
#
_symmetry.space_group_name_H-M   'P 1'
#
loop_
_entity.id
_entity.type
_entity.pdbx_description
1 polymer ?
#
loop_
_entity_poly.entity_id
_entity_poly.type
_entity_poly.pdbx_seq_one_letter_code
_entity_poly.pdbx_strand_id
1 'polypeptide(L)'
;MNLLNPPGTNTSRTKGWWSDLRGRQIVYASILSRLIIFIISQLSNMFVEDYDSSFDTLLIGQDSFTTFQHIASNILKVFTRWDSFYFLHIAQHGYVYEQENAFFPMFPLLINFLA
;
A
#
# COMPACT_ATOMS: atom_id res chain seq x y z
N MET A 1 26.64 67.15 6.07
CA MET A 1 27.12 65.75 6.01
C MET A 1 26.09 64.91 6.76
N ASN A 2 24.95 64.63 6.11
CA ASN A 2 23.87 63.84 6.69
C ASN A 2 24.04 62.40 6.19
N LEU A 3 24.46 61.51 7.09
CA LEU A 3 24.54 60.08 6.84
C LEU A 3 23.11 59.52 6.80
N LEU A 4 22.56 59.35 5.59
CA LEU A 4 21.33 58.59 5.39
C LEU A 4 21.66 57.11 5.55
N ASN A 5 21.21 56.50 6.65
CA ASN A 5 21.27 55.06 6.86
C ASN A 5 20.49 54.32 5.75
N PRO A 6 20.96 53.15 5.28
CA PRO A 6 20.23 52.36 4.30
C PRO A 6 18.95 51.78 4.91
N PRO A 7 17.85 51.68 4.15
CA PRO A 7 16.63 51.06 4.64
C PRO A 7 16.86 49.58 4.93
N GLY A 8 16.54 49.17 6.16
CA GLY A 8 16.63 47.80 6.61
C GLY A 8 15.79 46.88 5.74
N THR A 9 16.45 45.94 5.06
CA THR A 9 15.79 44.84 4.36
C THR A 9 15.23 43.88 5.42
N ASN A 10 14.00 44.11 5.85
CA ASN A 10 13.22 43.12 6.60
C ASN A 10 12.88 41.96 5.66
N THR A 11 13.84 41.07 5.45
CA THR A 11 13.57 39.76 4.84
C THR A 11 12.86 38.92 5.89
N SER A 12 11.54 39.07 6.00
CA SER A 12 10.72 38.06 6.66
C SER A 12 10.87 36.78 5.85
N ARG A 13 11.74 35.86 6.30
CA ARG A 13 11.74 34.49 5.81
C ARG A 13 10.34 33.97 6.05
N THR A 14 9.53 33.88 4.99
CA THR A 14 8.21 33.26 5.02
C THR A 14 8.43 31.82 5.45
N LYS A 15 8.25 31.57 6.74
CA LYS A 15 8.22 30.25 7.33
C LYS A 15 7.16 29.46 6.55
N GLY A 16 7.59 28.51 5.73
CA GLY A 16 6.70 27.74 4.86
C GLY A 16 5.60 27.08 5.70
N TRP A 17 4.42 26.88 5.12
CA TRP A 17 3.21 26.39 5.79
C TRP A 17 3.39 25.10 6.64
N TRP A 18 4.47 24.36 6.42
CA TRP A 18 4.93 23.19 7.19
C TRP A 18 5.52 23.51 8.59
N SER A 19 5.82 24.77 8.88
CA SER A 19 6.60 25.19 10.06
C SER A 19 5.75 25.67 11.24
N ASP A 20 4.46 25.93 11.02
CA ASP A 20 3.50 26.10 12.11
C ASP A 20 2.95 24.73 12.51
N LEU A 21 3.53 24.20 13.58
CA LEU A 21 2.94 23.30 14.58
C LEU A 21 1.89 22.29 14.04
N ARG A 22 2.28 21.00 14.08
CA ARG A 22 1.46 19.76 14.20
C ARG A 22 1.84 18.62 13.23
N GLY A 23 2.93 18.72 12.46
CA GLY A 23 3.40 17.62 11.60
C GLY A 23 3.52 16.27 12.33
N ARG A 24 4.04 16.26 13.56
CA ARG A 24 4.12 15.05 14.40
C ARG A 24 2.74 14.45 14.70
N GLN A 25 1.75 15.28 15.00
CA GLN A 25 0.37 14.83 15.26
C GLN A 25 -0.28 14.27 13.99
N ILE A 26 -0.01 14.87 12.83
CA ILE A 26 -0.50 14.38 11.54
C ILE A 26 0.10 13.01 11.23
N VAL A 27 1.41 12.83 11.42
CA VAL A 27 2.07 11.52 11.24
C VAL A 27 1.47 10.49 12.20
N TYR A 28 1.33 10.79 13.50
CA TYR A 28 0.69 9.88 14.45
C TYR A 28 -0.75 9.55 14.07
N ALA A 29 -1.56 10.54 13.69
CA ALA A 29 -2.92 10.32 13.25
C ALA A 29 -2.97 9.42 12.00
N SER A 30 -2.03 9.61 11.07
CA SER A 30 -1.95 8.85 9.82
C SER A 30 -1.49 7.40 10.01
N ILE A 31 -0.67 7.14 11.04
CA ILE A 31 -0.25 5.79 11.44
C ILE A 31 -1.39 5.12 12.19
N LEU A 32 -1.97 5.81 13.18
CA LEU A 32 -3.07 5.29 13.99
C LEU A 32 -4.28 4.93 13.13
N SER A 33 -4.66 5.78 12.18
CA SER A 33 -5.77 5.49 11.27
C SER A 33 -5.51 4.26 10.40
N ARG A 34 -4.27 4.07 9.91
CA ARG A 34 -3.89 2.87 9.14
C ARG A 34 -3.90 1.61 9.98
N LEU A 35 -3.45 1.67 11.24
CA LEU A 35 -3.53 0.55 12.17
C LEU A 35 -4.98 0.17 12.48
N ILE A 36 -5.87 1.15 12.67
CA ILE A 36 -7.30 0.91 12.90
C ILE A 36 -7.93 0.20 11.69
N ILE A 37 -7.68 0.70 10.47
CA ILE A 37 -8.19 0.08 9.25
C ILE A 37 -7.67 -1.36 9.12
N PHE A 38 -6.39 -1.58 9.42
CA PHE A 38 -5.79 -2.91 9.38
C PHE A 38 -6.45 -3.88 10.37
N ILE A 39 -6.68 -3.44 11.63
CA ILE A 39 -7.37 -4.26 12.64
C ILE A 39 -8.80 -4.59 12.21
N ILE A 40 -9.55 -3.59 11.71
CA ILE A 40 -10.91 -3.80 11.20
C ILE A 40 -10.90 -4.81 10.05
N SER A 41 -9.92 -4.70 9.14
CA SER A 41 -9.79 -5.61 7.99
C SER A 41 -9.47 -7.04 8.43
N GLN A 42 -8.60 -7.22 9.43
CA GLN A 42 -8.29 -8.54 10.01
C GLN A 42 -9.50 -9.16 10.69
N LEU A 43 -10.24 -8.36 11.47
CA LEU A 43 -11.49 -8.82 12.10
C LEU A 43 -12.52 -9.18 11.03
N SER A 44 -12.67 -8.37 9.98
CA SER A 44 -13.57 -8.65 8.87
C SER A 44 -13.26 -9.98 8.20
N ASN A 45 -11.99 -10.26 7.92
CA ASN A 45 -11.55 -11.53 7.32
C ASN A 45 -11.82 -12.74 8.25
N MET A 46 -11.83 -12.54 9.56
CA MET A 46 -12.16 -13.60 10.52
C MET A 46 -13.67 -13.90 10.60
N PHE A 47 -14.52 -12.88 10.44
CA PHE A 47 -15.97 -13.01 10.57
C PHE A 47 -16.71 -13.23 9.25
N VAL A 48 -16.15 -12.72 8.16
CA VAL A 48 -16.67 -12.86 6.80
C VAL A 48 -15.72 -13.77 6.06
N GLU A 49 -16.17 -14.99 5.76
CA GLU A 49 -15.45 -15.84 4.81
C GLU A 49 -15.31 -15.07 3.50
N ASP A 50 -14.07 -14.90 3.03
CA ASP A 50 -13.80 -14.20 1.78
C ASP A 50 -14.60 -14.86 0.65
N TYR A 51 -15.52 -14.09 0.06
CA TYR A 51 -16.26 -14.53 -1.14
C TYR A 51 -15.30 -14.87 -2.29
N ASP A 52 -14.09 -14.30 -2.27
CA ASP A 52 -13.08 -14.46 -3.30
C ASP A 52 -11.96 -15.41 -2.83
N SER A 53 -12.16 -16.71 -3.06
CA SER A 53 -11.18 -17.79 -2.83
C SER A 53 -9.98 -17.75 -3.80
N SER A 54 -9.86 -16.68 -4.60
CA SER A 54 -8.73 -16.46 -5.52
C SER A 54 -7.38 -16.47 -4.81
N PHE A 55 -7.31 -15.99 -3.56
CA PHE A 55 -6.09 -16.07 -2.75
C PHE A 55 -5.71 -17.52 -2.40
N ASP A 56 -6.69 -18.33 -2.01
CA ASP A 56 -6.47 -19.74 -1.69
C ASP A 56 -6.07 -20.53 -2.93
N THR A 57 -6.56 -20.11 -4.11
CA THR A 57 -6.21 -20.68 -5.42
C THR A 57 -4.77 -20.36 -5.82
N LEU A 58 -4.24 -19.17 -5.50
CA LEU A 58 -2.83 -18.84 -5.77
C LEU A 58 -1.84 -19.62 -4.90
N LEU A 59 -2.28 -20.01 -3.71
CA LEU A 59 -1.45 -20.72 -2.74
C LEU A 59 -1.69 -22.23 -2.75
N ILE A 60 -2.26 -22.79 -3.82
CA ILE A 60 -2.37 -24.26 -4.02
C ILE A 60 -0.99 -24.88 -3.80
N GLY A 61 -0.81 -25.61 -2.68
CA GLY A 61 0.49 -26.13 -2.23
C GLY A 61 0.86 -25.88 -0.75
N GLN A 62 -0.03 -25.29 0.06
CA GLN A 62 0.24 -24.98 1.48
C GLN A 62 0.45 -26.19 2.40
N ASP A 63 0.26 -27.42 1.91
CA ASP A 63 0.42 -28.65 2.71
C ASP A 63 1.85 -28.83 3.28
N SER A 64 2.82 -28.07 2.77
CA SER A 64 4.22 -28.08 3.21
C SER A 64 4.64 -26.85 4.04
N PHE A 65 3.72 -25.95 4.36
CA PHE A 65 4.06 -24.71 5.07
C PHE A 65 4.32 -24.94 6.56
N THR A 66 5.36 -24.28 7.06
CA THR A 66 5.65 -24.24 8.50
C THR A 66 4.61 -23.38 9.22
N THR A 67 4.38 -23.60 10.52
CA THR A 67 3.41 -22.84 11.33
C THR A 67 3.60 -21.32 11.22
N PHE A 68 4.85 -20.87 11.10
CA PHE A 68 5.16 -19.47 10.89
C PHE A 68 4.66 -18.94 9.54
N GLN A 69 4.82 -19.72 8.46
CA GLN A 69 4.34 -19.36 7.12
C GLN A 69 2.82 -19.26 7.09
N HIS A 70 2.10 -20.10 7.82
CA HIS A 70 0.64 -19.98 7.96
C HIS A 70 0.21 -18.69 8.69
N ILE A 71 0.93 -18.30 9.74
CA ILE A 71 0.65 -17.04 10.44
C ILE A 71 0.94 -15.85 9.51
N ALA A 72 2.08 -15.89 8.81
CA ALA A 72 2.46 -14.87 7.86
C ALA A 72 1.47 -14.77 6.70
N SER A 73 1.05 -15.90 6.13
CA SER A 73 0.07 -15.93 5.03
C SER A 73 -1.28 -15.38 5.47
N ASN A 74 -1.74 -15.70 6.68
CA ASN A 74 -3.00 -15.16 7.22
C ASN A 74 -2.97 -13.64 7.42
N ILE A 75 -1.81 -13.09 7.85
CA ILE A 75 -1.62 -11.65 7.98
C ILE A 75 -1.54 -10.98 6.60
N LEU A 76 -0.79 -11.60 5.67
CA LEU A 76 -0.61 -11.10 4.30
C LEU A 76 -1.90 -11.22 3.46
N LYS A 77 -2.79 -12.15 3.79
CA LYS A 77 -4.10 -12.31 3.15
C LYS A 77 -4.89 -11.01 3.18
N VAL A 78 -4.86 -10.29 4.30
CA VAL A 78 -5.53 -8.99 4.47
C VAL A 78 -4.96 -7.90 3.55
N PHE A 79 -3.69 -8.00 3.18
CA PHE A 79 -3.06 -7.08 2.23
C PHE A 79 -3.22 -7.51 0.78
N THR A 80 -3.59 -8.77 0.54
CA THR A 80 -3.71 -9.30 -0.81
C THR A 80 -5.08 -8.98 -1.35
N ARG A 81 -5.11 -8.05 -2.30
CA ARG A 81 -6.34 -7.65 -2.98
C ARG A 81 -6.57 -8.53 -4.20
N TRP A 82 -7.83 -8.67 -4.60
CA TRP A 82 -8.27 -9.49 -5.72
C TRP A 82 -7.58 -9.12 -7.05
N ASP A 83 -7.19 -7.86 -7.26
CA ASP A 83 -6.47 -7.40 -8.45
C ASP A 83 -5.06 -8.02 -8.58
N SER A 84 -4.45 -8.39 -7.47
CA SER A 84 -3.13 -9.05 -7.44
C SER A 84 -3.18 -10.43 -8.11
N PHE A 85 -4.33 -11.11 -8.02
CA PHE A 85 -4.55 -12.37 -8.74
C PHE A 85 -4.45 -12.19 -10.24
N TYR A 86 -5.16 -11.20 -10.78
CA TYR A 86 -5.12 -10.90 -12.21
C TYR A 86 -3.71 -10.55 -12.67
N PHE A 87 -2.98 -9.72 -11.93
CA PHE A 87 -1.61 -9.37 -12.30
C PHE A 87 -0.66 -10.58 -12.29
N LEU A 88 -0.77 -11.46 -11.30
CA LEU A 88 0.07 -12.66 -11.21
C LEU A 88 -0.32 -13.69 -12.27
N HIS A 89 -1.61 -13.89 -12.51
CA HIS A 89 -2.11 -14.77 -13.56
C HIS A 89 -1.65 -14.30 -14.95
N ILE A 90 -1.80 -13.00 -15.25
CA ILE A 90 -1.31 -12.39 -16.50
C ILE A 90 0.22 -12.53 -16.62
N ALA A 91 0.96 -12.37 -15.52
CA ALA A 91 2.42 -12.53 -15.54
C ALA A 91 2.85 -13.97 -15.85
N GLN A 92 2.09 -14.98 -15.40
CA GLN A 92 2.39 -16.39 -15.59
C GLN A 92 1.89 -16.95 -16.94
N HIS A 93 0.68 -16.58 -17.35
CA HIS A 93 -0.03 -17.20 -18.47
C HIS A 93 -0.33 -16.22 -19.62
N GLY A 94 -0.07 -14.93 -19.43
CA GLY A 94 -0.48 -13.87 -20.36
C GLY A 94 -1.96 -13.52 -20.23
N TYR A 95 -2.47 -12.74 -21.20
CA TYR A 95 -3.88 -12.36 -21.27
C TYR A 95 -4.69 -13.51 -21.84
N VAL A 96 -5.33 -14.29 -20.98
CA VAL A 96 -6.13 -15.47 -21.33
C VAL A 96 -7.62 -15.14 -21.30
N TYR A 97 -8.05 -14.30 -20.35
CA TYR A 97 -9.45 -13.98 -20.13
C TYR A 97 -9.79 -12.56 -20.59
N GLU A 98 -11.03 -12.34 -21.04
CA GLU A 98 -11.45 -11.02 -21.55
C GLU A 98 -11.39 -9.93 -20.48
N GLN A 99 -11.66 -10.28 -19.22
CA GLN A 99 -11.63 -9.37 -18.08
C GLN A 99 -10.22 -8.84 -17.79
N GLU A 100 -9.18 -9.57 -18.20
CA GLU A 100 -7.78 -9.20 -17.97
C GLU A 100 -7.36 -8.00 -18.81
N ASN A 101 -8.02 -7.74 -19.94
CA ASN A 101 -7.71 -6.61 -20.83
C ASN A 101 -7.88 -5.24 -20.16
N ALA A 102 -8.59 -5.15 -19.03
CA ALA A 102 -8.68 -3.93 -18.23
C ALA A 102 -7.36 -3.58 -17.49
N PHE A 103 -6.46 -4.55 -17.31
CA PHE A 103 -5.20 -4.38 -16.60
C PHE A 103 -4.05 -4.04 -17.57
N PHE A 104 -3.26 -3.03 -17.23
CA PHE A 104 -2.17 -2.56 -18.08
C PHE A 104 -0.94 -3.51 -18.01
N PRO A 105 -0.30 -3.85 -19.15
CA PRO A 105 0.67 -4.94 -19.24
C PRO A 105 2.02 -4.66 -18.56
N MET A 106 2.37 -3.40 -18.33
CA MET A 106 3.68 -3.05 -17.75
C MET A 106 3.90 -3.70 -16.39
N PHE A 107 2.87 -3.77 -15.55
CA PHE A 107 3.01 -4.32 -14.20
C PHE A 107 3.17 -5.85 -14.20
N PRO A 108 2.33 -6.65 -14.89
CA PRO A 108 2.58 -8.08 -15.09
C PRO A 108 3.95 -8.41 -15.71
N LEU A 109 4.40 -7.62 -16.69
CA LEU A 109 5.71 -7.82 -17.32
C LEU A 109 6.86 -7.61 -16.33
N LEU A 110 6.76 -6.59 -15.47
CA LEU A 110 7.75 -6.37 -14.41
C LEU A 110 7.76 -7.51 -13.39
N ILE A 111 6.59 -8.05 -13.04
CA ILE A 111 6.49 -9.23 -12.16
C ILE A 111 7.21 -10.42 -12.79
N ASN A 112 6.90 -10.74 -14.06
CA ASN A 112 7.54 -11.83 -14.78
C ASN A 112 9.06 -11.64 -14.89
N PHE A 113 9.53 -10.41 -15.10
CA PHE A 113 10.96 -10.11 -15.17
C PHE A 113 11.71 -10.28 -13.83
N LEU A 114 11.03 -10.05 -12.70
CA LEU A 114 11.63 -10.13 -11.36
C LEU A 114 11.49 -11.50 -10.68
N ALA A 115 10.52 -12.30 -11.12
CA ALA A 115 10.21 -13.63 -10.57
C ALA A 115 11.22 -14.69 -11.01
#